data_AF-A0A6A2YB98-F1
#
_entry.id   AF-A0A6A2YB98-F1
#
_cell.length_a   1.000
_cell.length_b   1.000
_cell.length_c   1.000
_cell.angle_alpha   90.00
_cell.angle_beta   90.00
_cell.angle_gamma   90.00
#
_symmetry.space_group_name_H-M   'P 1'
#
loop_
_entity.id
_entity.type
_entity.pdbx_description
1 polymer ?
#
loop_
_entity_poly.entity_id
_entity_poly.type
_entity_poly.pdbx_seq_one_letter_code
_entity_poly.pdbx_strand_id
1 'polypeptide(L)' 'MDPTATISENANIYQVYKRGAVGRSIDITRYSCYDELEQDLARRFGIEGQLEDRGRIGWKLVYVDHENDVLLVGDNPWE' A
#
# COMPACT_ATOMS: atom_id res chain seq x y z
N MET A 1 -32.69 -9.19 5.93
CA MET A 1 -31.50 -8.64 6.60
C MET A 1 -30.91 -9.74 7.44
N ASP A 2 -29.92 -10.42 6.89
CA ASP A 2 -28.84 -11.12 7.59
C ASP A 2 -27.62 -10.92 6.66
N PRO A 3 -26.44 -10.53 7.18
CA PRO A 3 -25.38 -9.97 6.38
C PRO A 3 -24.56 -11.10 5.79
N THR A 4 -24.81 -11.43 4.52
CA THR A 4 -23.81 -12.14 3.74
C THR A 4 -22.67 -11.16 3.52
N ALA A 5 -21.76 -11.07 4.49
CA ALA A 5 -20.40 -10.65 4.22
C ALA A 5 -19.86 -11.70 3.27
N THR A 6 -20.00 -11.45 1.97
CA THR A 6 -19.26 -12.15 0.93
C THR A 6 -17.80 -12.04 1.35
N ILE A 7 -17.24 -13.13 1.87
CA ILE A 7 -15.80 -13.27 2.00
C ILE A 7 -15.32 -13.13 0.56
N SER A 8 -14.77 -11.96 0.24
CA SER A 8 -14.06 -11.74 -1.01
C SER A 8 -13.07 -12.89 -1.13
N GLU A 9 -13.32 -13.76 -2.10
CA GLU A 9 -12.67 -15.07 -2.21
C GLU A 9 -11.18 -14.95 -2.54
N ASN A 10 -10.64 -13.74 -2.67
CA ASN A 10 -9.22 -13.44 -2.90
C ASN A 10 -8.79 -12.14 -2.19
N ALA A 11 -8.90 -12.09 -0.87
CA ALA A 11 -8.44 -10.92 -0.12
C ALA A 11 -6.89 -10.90 -0.08
N ASN A 12 -6.25 -10.24 -1.06
CA ASN A 12 -4.83 -9.91 -1.01
C ASN A 12 -4.61 -8.76 -0.01
N ILE A 13 -4.71 -9.09 1.28
CA ILE A 13 -4.56 -8.16 2.39
C ILE A 13 -3.09 -7.98 2.74
N TYR A 14 -2.62 -6.74 2.69
CA TYR A 14 -1.27 -6.36 3.09
C TYR A 14 -1.29 -5.51 4.36
N GLN A 15 -0.29 -5.73 5.21
CA GLN A 15 -0.02 -4.86 6.35
C GLN A 15 0.97 -3.77 5.94
N VAL A 16 0.62 -2.52 6.20
CA VAL A 16 1.44 -1.36 5.90
C VAL A 16 1.83 -0.67 7.19
N TYR A 17 3.12 -0.38 7.33
CA TYR A 17 3.71 0.18 8.53
C TYR A 17 4.47 1.47 8.23
N LYS A 18 4.40 2.40 9.16
CA LYS A 18 5.23 3.60 9.20
C LYS A 18 5.71 3.83 10.61
N ARG A 19 7.00 4.10 10.79
CA ARG A 19 7.57 4.35 12.12
C ARG A 19 6.84 5.52 12.81
N GLY A 20 6.42 5.31 14.05
CA GLY A 20 5.66 6.30 14.82
C GLY A 20 4.18 6.42 14.45
N ALA A 21 3.64 5.50 13.65
CA ALA A 21 2.22 5.43 13.32
C ALA A 21 1.64 4.04 13.63
N VAL A 22 0.32 3.97 13.77
CA VAL A 22 -0.40 2.70 13.89
C VAL A 22 -0.46 2.01 12.53
N GLY A 23 -0.14 0.72 12.49
CA GLY A 23 -0.21 -0.09 11.27
C GLY A 23 -1.61 -0.14 10.67
N ARG A 24 -1.70 -0.33 9.35
CA ARG A 24 -2.96 -0.39 8.59
C ARG A 24 -3.02 -1.65 7.74
N SER A 25 -4.18 -2.26 7.63
CA SER A 25 -4.46 -3.29 6.63
C SER A 25 -5.05 -2.65 5.37
N ILE A 26 -4.55 -3.04 4.20
CA ILE A 26 -5.12 -2.65 2.89
C ILE A 26 -5.42 -3.90 2.08
N ASP A 27 -6.35 -3.77 1.14
CA ASP A 27 -6.65 -4.79 0.12
C ASP A 27 -6.07 -4.28 -1.20
N ILE A 28 -4.98 -4.87 -1.68
CA ILE A 28 -4.24 -4.36 -2.84
C ILE A 28 -5.08 -4.42 -4.13
N THR A 29 -6.06 -5.34 -4.17
CA THR A 29 -6.92 -5.54 -5.34
C THR A 29 -7.88 -4.37 -5.60
N ARG A 30 -7.99 -3.45 -4.64
CA ARG A 30 -8.84 -2.25 -4.74
C ARG A 30 -8.19 -1.10 -5.50
N TYR A 31 -6.91 -1.22 -5.85
CA TYR A 31 -6.18 -0.19 -6.59
C TYR A 31 -5.95 -0.66 -8.02
N SER A 32 -5.96 0.28 -8.97
CA SER A 32 -5.75 0.01 -10.39
C SER A 32 -4.34 0.37 -10.86
N CYS A 33 -3.55 1.06 -10.02
CA CYS A 33 -2.18 1.43 -10.29
C CYS A 33 -1.44 1.83 -8.99
N TYR A 34 -0.12 2.01 -9.09
CA TYR A 34 0.70 2.48 -7.97
C TYR A 34 0.32 3.88 -7.49
N ASP A 35 -0.07 4.79 -8.38
CA ASP A 35 -0.42 6.16 -8.01
C ASP A 35 -1.63 6.20 -7.07
N GLU A 36 -2.64 5.37 -7.32
CA GLU A 36 -3.82 5.25 -6.45
C GLU A 36 -3.46 4.68 -5.07
N LEU A 37 -2.59 3.65 -5.06
CA LEU A 37 -2.07 3.06 -3.84
C LEU A 37 -1.28 4.09 -3.00
N GLU A 38 -0.31 4.76 -3.62
CA GLU A 38 0.55 5.75 -2.97
C GLU A 38 -0.29 6.90 -2.39
N GLN A 39 -1.24 7.44 -3.16
CA GLN A 39 -2.09 8.53 -2.71
C GLN A 39 -3.03 8.14 -1.55
N ASP A 40 -3.57 6.90 -1.54
CA ASP A 40 -4.37 6.42 -0.42
C ASP A 40 -3.53 6.18 0.84
N LEU A 41 -2.33 5.60 0.70
CA LEU A 41 -1.41 5.41 1.81
C LEU A 41 -0.93 6.74 2.40
N ALA A 42 -0.61 7.72 1.54
CA ALA A 42 -0.19 9.03 1.99
C ALA A 42 -1.26 9.69 2.87
N ARG A 43 -2.53 9.61 2.46
CA ARG A 43 -3.69 10.07 3.25
C ARG A 43 -3.86 9.30 4.56
N ARG A 44 -3.73 7.97 4.55
CA ARG A 44 -3.86 7.13 5.77
C ARG A 44 -2.81 7.42 6.83
N PHE A 45 -1.65 7.92 6.42
CA PHE A 45 -0.51 8.22 7.29
C PHE A 45 -0.24 9.72 7.49
N GLY A 46 -1.02 10.61 6.86
CA GLY A 46 -0.85 12.06 6.96
C GLY A 46 0.49 12.55 6.38
N ILE A 47 0.90 11.99 5.24
CA ILE A 47 2.14 12.31 4.52
C ILE A 47 1.90 12.66 3.05
N GLU A 48 0.73 13.19 2.73
CA GLU A 48 0.37 13.67 1.39
C GLU A 48 1.44 14.61 0.81
N GLY A 49 1.80 14.38 -0.44
CA GLY A 49 2.85 15.10 -1.16
C GLY A 49 4.27 14.69 -0.79
N GLN A 50 4.46 13.73 0.12
CA GLN A 50 5.79 13.20 0.47
C GLN A 50 6.03 11.78 -0.05
N LEU A 51 5.01 11.05 -0.49
CA LEU A 51 5.13 9.68 -0.98
C LEU A 51 5.04 9.61 -2.51
N GLU A 52 4.26 10.51 -3.10
CA GLU A 52 3.80 10.51 -4.49
C GLU A 52 4.82 11.13 -5.48
N ASP A 53 5.88 11.78 -4.98
CA ASP A 53 6.90 12.42 -5.81
C ASP A 53 8.22 11.63 -5.75
N ARG A 54 8.35 10.65 -6.65
CA ARG A 54 9.52 9.74 -6.74
C ARG A 54 10.85 10.45 -7.00
N GLY A 55 10.83 11.72 -7.43
CA GLY A 55 12.02 12.52 -7.77
C GLY A 55 12.51 13.46 -6.66
N ARG A 56 11.79 13.62 -5.54
CA ARG A 56 12.14 14.53 -4.44
C ARG A 56 12.61 13.81 -3.18
N ILE A 57 13.20 14.57 -2.25
CA ILE A 57 13.49 14.12 -0.89
C ILE A 57 12.13 13.87 -0.20
N GLY A 58 11.77 12.61 -0.02
CA GLY A 58 10.47 12.19 0.51
C GLY A 58 10.49 10.76 1.07
N TRP A 59 9.31 10.27 1.42
CA TRP A 59 9.09 8.87 1.79
C TRP A 59 9.15 7.98 0.55
N LYS A 60 9.66 6.76 0.73
CA LYS A 60 9.62 5.71 -0.29
C LYS A 60 8.76 4.56 0.20
N LEU A 61 7.92 4.03 -0.68
CA LEU A 61 7.14 2.83 -0.42
C LEU A 61 7.98 1.60 -0.74
N VAL A 62 8.14 0.70 0.23
CA VAL A 62 8.91 -0.54 0.08
C VAL A 62 8.09 -1.74 0.55
N TYR A 63 8.41 -2.91 0.03
CA TYR A 63 7.86 -4.19 0.49
C TYR A 63 8.99 -5.17 0.79
N VAL A 64 8.68 -6.19 1.59
CA VAL A 64 9.59 -7.31 1.86
C VAL A 64 9.05 -8.52 1.13
N ASP A 65 9.90 -9.16 0.33
CA ASP A 65 9.53 -10.35 -0.42
C ASP A 65 9.74 -11.65 0.41
N HIS A 66 9.62 -12.79 -0.25
CA HIS A 66 9.78 -14.11 0.36
C HIS A 66 11.24 -14.47 0.66
N GLU A 67 12.20 -13.79 0.04
CA GLU A 67 13.64 -13.92 0.30
C GLU A 67 14.10 -12.96 1.41
N ASN A 68 13.16 -12.19 1.99
CA ASN A 68 13.38 -11.19 3.02
C ASN A 68 14.18 -9.97 2.52
N ASP A 69 14.14 -9.71 1.21
CA ASP A 69 14.74 -8.54 0.59
C ASP A 69 13.78 -7.35 0.62
N VAL A 70 14.34 -6.16 0.85
CA VAL A 70 13.60 -4.89 0.85
C VAL A 70 13.61 -4.32 -0.56
N LEU A 71 12.46 -4.31 -1.20
CA LEU A 71 12.29 -3.88 -2.59
C LEU A 71 11.44 -2.62 -2.67
N LEU A 72 11.74 -1.76 -3.65
CA LEU A 72 10.96 -0.56 -3.92
C LEU A 72 9.64 -0.95 -4.60
N VAL A 73 8.53 -0.40 -4.12
CA VAL A 73 7.23 -0.58 -4.78
C VAL A 73 7.22 0.25 -6.06
N GLY A 74 6.81 -0.37 -7.17
CA GLY A 74 6.65 0.32 -8.45
C GLY A 74 7.77 0.15 -9.46
N ASP A 75 8.72 -0.76 -9.23
CA ASP A 75 9.73 -1.17 -10.22
C ASP A 75 9.15 -2.15 -11.26
N ASN A 76 8.15 -2.94 -10.86
CA ASN A 76 7.46 -3.88 -11.73
C ASN A 76 6.14 -3.26 -12.24
N PRO A 77 5.63 -3.65 -13.44
CA PRO A 77 4.30 -3.25 -13.89
C PRO A 77 3.20 -3.60 -12.87
N TRP A 78 2.11 -2.83 -12.89
CA TRP A 78 0.91 -3.14 -12.12
C TRP A 78 0.06 -4.16 -12.89
N GLU A 79 0.01 -5.43 -12.45
CA GLU A 79 -0.86 -6.51 -12.96
C GLU A 79 -1.27 -7.48 -11.85
#